data_AF-A0A3N1I8R4-F1
#
_entry.id   AF-A0A3N1I8R4-F1
#
_cell.length_a   1.000
_cell.length_b   1.000
_cell.length_c   1.000
_cell.angle_alpha   90.00
_cell.angle_beta   90.00
_cell.angle_gamma   90.00
#
_symmetry.space_group_name_H-M   'P 1'
#
loop_
_entity.id
_entity.type
_entity.pdbx_description
1 polymer ?
#
loop_
_entity_poly.entity_id
_entity_poly.type
_entity_poly.pdbx_seq_one_letter_code
_entity_poly.pdbx_strand_id
1 'polypeptide(L)'
;MKPTVCLNMIVKDEAPVIRRCLESVRPLIDTWVIVDTGSTDGTQDIIRDVYRDLPGELYERSWKGYDGSRTEAIELARDRAEFLFFIDADDVMEMEPGFRMPDLTLDAYRVDIHYGSSVYWRPALVSTRLPWRYVGVLHEYVECGGPFSLGTLEGARMVILGGGGRQRNEGLRDKYLRDAKILEDGLAKEPNNERYAFYLAQSWRDAGELEKAIEAYDRRAAMDGWDHETFCAHLAAARAAETLDRPPAEVMDRYLRAHECLPTRAEALAALARWCRLNGRRWPLAYMYARQAVRIPQPAHGLFVESGWYEWAALDELAVSAYWVGEYEESKNCCERLLESGKLPAEHRERVKKNLELACQRLSPKELAGV
;
A
#
# COMPACT_ATOMS: atom_id res chain seq x y z
N MET A 1 35.90 2.62 8.59
CA MET A 1 35.05 3.48 9.42
C MET A 1 33.61 3.15 9.08
N LYS A 2 32.69 3.26 10.04
CA LYS A 2 31.26 3.12 9.77
C LYS A 2 30.79 4.33 8.93
N PRO A 3 30.04 4.15 7.82
CA PRO A 3 29.56 5.28 7.02
C PRO A 3 28.68 6.22 7.84
N THR A 4 28.85 7.53 7.65
CA THR A 4 28.04 8.54 8.34
C THR A 4 26.66 8.68 7.71
N VAL A 5 25.66 8.95 8.55
CA VAL A 5 24.25 9.10 8.13
C VAL A 5 23.71 10.48 8.53
N CYS A 6 23.11 11.19 7.57
CA CYS A 6 22.42 12.46 7.77
C CYS A 6 20.91 12.26 7.70
N LEU A 7 20.17 12.66 8.74
CA LEU A 7 18.72 12.82 8.61
C LEU A 7 18.41 13.95 7.62
N ASN A 8 17.62 13.66 6.60
CA ASN A 8 17.15 14.63 5.62
C ASN A 8 15.63 14.67 5.57
N MET A 9 15.03 15.82 5.85
CA MET A 9 13.59 15.95 6.02
C MET A 9 13.13 17.37 5.69
N ILE A 10 11.90 17.49 5.18
CA ILE A 10 11.16 18.75 5.11
C ILE A 10 10.08 18.77 6.19
N VAL A 11 9.78 19.92 6.77
CA VAL A 11 8.77 20.05 7.83
C VAL A 11 7.90 21.29 7.63
N LYS A 12 6.65 21.23 8.12
CA LYS A 12 5.75 22.37 8.23
C LYS A 12 4.67 22.14 9.27
N ASP A 13 4.66 22.94 10.34
CA ASP A 13 3.63 22.92 11.39
C ASP A 13 3.43 21.52 12.03
N GLU A 14 4.53 20.92 12.46
CA GLU A 14 4.61 19.57 13.02
C GLU A 14 4.91 19.52 14.52
N ALA A 15 4.82 20.65 15.25
CA ALA A 15 5.20 20.75 16.66
C ALA A 15 4.58 19.66 17.55
N PRO A 16 3.31 19.25 17.38
CA PRO A 16 2.71 18.25 18.26
C PRO A 16 3.12 16.79 17.96
N VAL A 17 3.83 16.50 16.86
CA VAL A 17 4.24 15.12 16.50
C VAL A 17 5.74 14.96 16.23
N ILE A 18 6.45 16.02 15.86
CA ILE A 18 7.82 15.90 15.37
C ILE A 18 8.79 15.33 16.41
N ARG A 19 8.61 15.65 17.70
CA ARG A 19 9.50 15.18 18.77
C ARG A 19 9.67 13.65 18.78
N ARG A 20 8.57 12.89 18.70
CA ARG A 20 8.63 11.41 18.70
C ARG A 20 9.37 10.86 17.46
N CYS A 21 9.19 11.51 16.30
CA CYS A 21 9.90 11.16 15.08
C CYS A 21 11.41 11.34 15.29
N LEU A 22 11.83 12.55 15.69
CA LEU A 22 13.24 12.89 15.88
C LEU A 22 13.93 11.99 16.92
N GLU A 23 13.26 11.72 18.05
CA GLU A 23 13.77 10.85 19.11
C GLU A 23 13.92 9.39 18.63
N SER A 24 12.99 8.89 17.81
CA SER A 24 13.05 7.53 17.26
C SER A 24 14.21 7.33 16.27
N VAL A 25 14.57 8.39 15.54
CA VAL A 25 15.60 8.37 14.50
C VAL A 25 16.99 8.67 15.05
N ARG A 26 17.07 9.38 16.18
CA ARG A 26 18.33 9.80 16.82
C ARG A 26 19.40 8.71 16.91
N PRO A 27 19.09 7.43 17.23
CA PRO A 27 20.12 6.38 17.30
C PRO A 27 20.74 5.98 15.95
N LEU A 28 20.15 6.41 14.83
CA LEU A 28 20.50 6.00 13.48
C LEU A 28 21.39 7.00 12.74
N ILE A 29 21.55 8.21 13.28
CA ILE A 29 22.11 9.36 12.55
C ILE A 29 23.33 9.95 13.26
N ASP A 30 24.24 10.50 12.47
CA ASP A 30 25.45 11.19 12.92
C ASP A 30 25.33 12.71 12.73
N THR A 31 24.46 13.14 11.82
CA THR A 31 24.16 14.55 11.56
C THR A 31 22.74 14.72 11.02
N TRP A 32 22.29 15.96 10.83
CA TRP A 32 20.94 16.26 10.35
C TRP A 32 20.91 17.55 9.52
N VAL A 33 20.06 17.53 8.50
CA VAL A 33 19.67 18.69 7.70
C VAL A 33 18.17 18.65 7.55
N ILE A 34 17.49 19.61 8.16
CA ILE A 34 16.04 19.73 8.08
C ILE A 34 15.70 21.05 7.40
N VAL A 35 14.78 21.02 6.44
CA VAL A 35 14.25 22.21 5.78
C VAL A 35 12.85 22.50 6.31
N ASP A 36 12.74 23.56 7.10
CA ASP A 36 11.46 24.10 7.52
C ASP A 36 10.87 24.96 6.38
N THR A 37 9.64 24.64 5.98
CA THR A 37 8.97 25.26 4.82
C THR A 37 7.95 26.32 5.22
N GLY A 38 8.12 26.91 6.40
CA GLY A 38 7.34 28.02 6.93
C GLY A 38 6.43 27.62 8.09
N SER A 39 6.95 26.86 9.07
CA SER A 39 6.22 26.55 10.30
C SER A 39 6.02 27.81 11.16
N THR A 40 4.89 27.86 11.84
CA THR A 40 4.45 28.98 12.71
C THR A 40 4.08 28.51 14.12
N ASP A 41 4.21 27.22 14.40
CA ASP A 41 3.75 26.55 15.61
C ASP A 41 4.87 26.18 16.60
N GLY A 42 6.12 26.59 16.33
CA GLY A 42 7.28 26.27 17.16
C GLY A 42 7.99 24.96 16.78
N THR A 43 7.64 24.33 15.66
CA THR A 43 8.33 23.14 15.12
C THR A 43 9.86 23.30 15.11
N GLN A 44 10.34 24.48 14.68
CA GLN A 44 11.77 24.78 14.59
C GLN A 44 12.49 24.67 15.95
N ASP A 45 11.86 25.14 17.02
CA ASP A 45 12.46 25.15 18.36
C ASP A 45 12.55 23.74 18.94
N ILE A 46 11.55 22.90 18.65
CA ILE A 46 11.56 21.48 19.04
C ILE A 46 12.71 20.74 18.34
N ILE A 47 12.92 20.98 17.04
CA ILE A 47 14.04 20.37 16.30
C ILE A 47 15.38 20.75 16.93
N ARG A 48 15.58 22.06 17.18
CA ARG A 48 16.81 22.57 17.78
C ARG A 48 17.05 22.01 19.18
N ASP A 49 16.00 21.84 19.98
CA ASP A 49 16.08 21.26 21.32
C ASP A 49 16.47 19.77 21.27
N VAL A 50 15.78 18.96 20.46
CA VAL A 50 16.00 17.50 20.39
C VAL A 50 17.41 17.15 19.87
N TYR A 51 17.95 17.92 18.93
CA TYR A 51 19.28 17.68 18.34
C TYR A 51 20.33 18.70 18.77
N ARG A 52 20.15 19.38 19.90
CA ARG A 52 21.07 20.42 20.40
C ARG A 52 22.52 19.96 20.56
N ASP A 53 22.74 18.66 20.71
CA ASP A 53 24.02 18.00 20.95
C ASP A 53 24.49 17.14 19.77
N LEU A 54 23.79 17.21 18.63
CA LEU A 54 24.15 16.53 17.38
C LEU A 54 24.49 17.57 16.30
N PRO A 55 25.63 17.45 15.58
CA PRO A 55 25.95 18.40 14.52
C PRO A 55 24.87 18.38 13.43
N GLY A 56 24.40 19.54 13.01
CA GLY A 56 23.42 19.66 11.94
C GLY A 56 22.84 21.05 11.84
N GLU A 57 22.00 21.25 10.82
CA GLU A 57 21.48 22.57 10.47
C GLU A 57 20.00 22.53 10.12
N LEU A 58 19.27 23.54 10.60
CA LEU A 58 17.89 23.82 10.22
C LEU A 58 17.90 24.96 9.20
N TYR A 59 17.30 24.75 8.04
CA TYR A 59 17.13 25.76 7.00
C TYR A 59 15.68 26.18 6.91
N GLU A 60 15.43 27.48 7.02
CA GLU A 60 14.10 28.05 6.75
C GLU A 60 14.06 28.48 5.27
N ARG A 61 13.16 27.87 4.50
CA ARG A 61 13.02 28.06 3.04
C ARG A 61 11.56 28.19 2.64
N SER A 62 11.31 28.83 1.51
CA SER A 62 9.97 28.87 0.92
C SER A 62 9.56 27.49 0.40
N TRP A 63 8.27 27.16 0.51
CA TRP A 63 7.71 25.95 -0.08
C TRP A 63 7.85 25.92 -1.61
N LYS A 64 8.40 24.84 -2.16
CA LYS A 64 8.64 24.64 -3.60
C LYS A 64 7.90 23.43 -4.18
N GLY A 65 6.88 22.91 -3.47
CA GLY A 65 6.28 21.60 -3.77
C GLY A 65 6.99 20.47 -3.04
N TYR A 66 6.38 19.28 -3.02
CA TYR A 66 6.91 18.12 -2.29
C TYR A 66 8.26 17.66 -2.86
N ASP A 67 8.31 17.45 -4.17
CA ASP A 67 9.53 17.11 -4.90
C ASP A 67 10.60 18.22 -4.82
N GLY A 68 10.22 19.48 -5.07
CA GLY A 68 11.13 20.62 -5.06
C GLY A 68 11.77 20.87 -3.71
N SER A 69 10.98 20.91 -2.63
CA SER A 69 11.50 21.14 -1.28
C SER A 69 12.33 19.95 -0.76
N ARG A 70 11.94 18.69 -1.04
CA ARG A 70 12.77 17.53 -0.67
C ARG A 70 14.07 17.47 -1.48
N THR A 71 14.05 17.84 -2.75
CA THR A 71 15.27 17.89 -3.57
C THR A 71 16.22 18.98 -3.08
N GLU A 72 15.72 20.16 -2.73
CA GLU A 72 16.54 21.21 -2.07
C GLU A 72 17.13 20.72 -0.74
N ALA A 73 16.34 19.97 0.06
CA ALA A 73 16.85 19.37 1.29
C ALA A 73 18.01 18.39 1.00
N ILE A 74 17.90 17.53 -0.02
CA ILE A 74 18.97 16.61 -0.42
C ILE A 74 20.23 17.37 -0.84
N GLU A 75 20.08 18.45 -1.61
CA GLU A 75 21.21 19.27 -2.06
C GLU A 75 21.97 19.90 -0.89
N LEU A 76 21.26 20.44 0.10
CA LEU A 76 21.86 21.02 1.32
C LEU A 76 22.56 19.98 2.21
N ALA A 77 22.15 18.72 2.12
CA ALA A 77 22.66 17.62 2.95
C ALA A 77 23.76 16.79 2.28
N ARG A 78 23.97 16.93 0.97
CA ARG A 78 24.82 16.03 0.17
C ARG A 78 26.25 15.90 0.68
N ASP A 79 26.84 17.00 1.14
CA ASP A 79 28.22 17.03 1.64
C ASP A 79 28.32 16.84 3.16
N ARG A 80 27.21 16.49 3.84
CA ARG A 80 27.17 16.34 5.30
C ARG A 80 27.46 14.92 5.77
N ALA A 81 27.18 13.92 4.93
CA ALA A 81 27.32 12.52 5.28
C ALA A 81 27.49 11.62 4.03
N GLU A 82 27.87 10.36 4.25
CA GLU A 82 27.97 9.37 3.18
C GLU A 82 26.59 8.81 2.76
N PHE A 83 25.60 8.90 3.65
CA PHE A 83 24.22 8.51 3.41
C PHE A 83 23.21 9.55 3.90
N LEU A 84 22.09 9.68 3.18
CA LEU A 84 20.92 10.45 3.59
C LEU A 84 19.80 9.50 4.01
N PHE A 85 19.18 9.78 5.16
CA PHE A 85 18.06 9.04 5.70
C PHE A 85 16.78 9.88 5.63
N PHE A 86 15.71 9.33 5.05
CA PHE A 86 14.43 10.00 4.83
C PHE A 86 13.33 9.41 5.70
N ILE A 87 12.59 10.27 6.39
CA ILE A 87 11.38 9.91 7.15
C ILE A 87 10.45 11.14 7.20
N ASP A 88 9.16 10.89 7.33
CA ASP A 88 8.17 11.96 7.47
C ASP A 88 8.00 12.33 8.95
N ALA A 89 7.71 13.60 9.23
CA ALA A 89 7.74 14.16 10.58
C ALA A 89 6.68 13.57 11.54
N ASP A 90 5.66 12.92 10.99
CA ASP A 90 4.59 12.23 11.72
C ASP A 90 4.78 10.71 11.84
N ASP A 91 5.87 10.17 11.30
CA ASP A 91 6.26 8.75 11.37
C ASP A 91 7.29 8.49 12.48
N VAL A 92 7.51 7.22 12.82
CA VAL A 92 8.57 6.81 13.77
C VAL A 92 9.34 5.60 13.26
N MET A 93 10.59 5.50 13.69
CA MET A 93 11.40 4.29 13.54
C MET A 93 11.20 3.35 14.72
N GLU A 94 10.98 2.07 14.42
CA GLU A 94 11.03 0.99 15.39
C GLU A 94 12.16 0.03 15.01
N MET A 95 12.95 -0.37 16.00
CA MET A 95 14.11 -1.23 15.81
C MET A 95 14.00 -2.46 16.70
N GLU A 96 14.42 -3.60 16.18
CA GLU A 96 14.50 -4.83 16.98
C GLU A 96 15.54 -4.67 18.11
N PRO A 97 15.36 -5.37 19.24
CA PRO A 97 16.35 -5.37 20.32
C PRO A 97 17.74 -5.76 19.82
N GLY A 98 18.72 -4.88 20.04
CA GLY A 98 20.10 -5.10 19.62
C GLY A 98 20.39 -4.75 18.16
N PHE A 99 19.45 -4.10 17.46
CA PHE A 99 19.67 -3.57 16.12
C PHE A 99 20.99 -2.78 16.04
N ARG A 100 21.75 -3.05 14.98
CA ARG A 100 22.94 -2.31 14.61
C ARG A 100 22.85 -1.98 13.14
N MET A 101 23.11 -0.73 12.80
CA MET A 101 23.22 -0.32 11.41
C MET A 101 24.20 -1.26 10.68
N PRO A 102 23.79 -1.91 9.58
CA PRO A 102 24.66 -2.82 8.84
C PRO A 102 25.78 -2.05 8.13
N ASP A 103 26.74 -2.79 7.57
CA ASP A 103 27.75 -2.19 6.71
C ASP A 103 27.09 -1.65 5.42
N LEU A 104 27.00 -0.31 5.35
CA LEU A 104 26.35 0.39 4.24
C LEU A 104 27.27 0.43 3.01
N THR A 105 27.21 -0.62 2.20
CA THR A 105 28.03 -0.83 1.00
C THR A 105 27.27 -0.56 -0.29
N LEU A 106 25.95 -0.69 -0.27
CA LEU A 106 25.08 -0.50 -1.43
C LEU A 106 24.69 0.98 -1.61
N ASP A 107 24.07 1.29 -2.74
CA ASP A 107 23.71 2.66 -3.08
C ASP A 107 22.42 3.12 -2.39
N ALA A 108 21.53 2.20 -2.05
CA ALA A 108 20.33 2.48 -1.29
C ALA A 108 19.92 1.28 -0.42
N TYR A 109 19.16 1.56 0.64
CA TYR A 109 18.51 0.58 1.49
C TYR A 109 17.04 0.94 1.66
N ARG A 110 16.17 -0.05 1.47
CA ARG A 110 14.73 0.09 1.74
C ARG A 110 14.38 -0.35 3.16
N VAL A 111 13.34 0.28 3.68
CA VAL A 111 12.72 -0.04 4.97
C VAL A 111 11.26 -0.42 4.68
N ASP A 112 10.70 -1.34 5.47
CA ASP A 112 9.28 -1.62 5.43
C ASP A 112 8.52 -0.58 6.25
N ILE A 113 7.46 -0.06 5.66
CA ILE A 113 6.60 0.98 6.21
C ILE A 113 5.27 0.34 6.58
N HIS A 114 4.93 0.44 7.86
CA HIS A 114 3.72 -0.12 8.45
C HIS A 114 2.67 0.99 8.57
N TYR A 115 1.51 0.77 7.96
CA TYR A 115 0.33 1.63 8.09
C TYR A 115 -0.90 0.77 8.40
N GLY A 116 -1.26 0.70 9.68
CA GLY A 116 -2.27 -0.25 10.15
C GLY A 116 -1.83 -1.69 9.85
N SER A 117 -2.64 -2.43 9.10
CA SER A 117 -2.31 -3.80 8.64
C SER A 117 -1.55 -3.82 7.31
N SER A 118 -1.32 -2.67 6.68
CA SER A 118 -0.62 -2.57 5.39
C SER A 118 0.87 -2.41 5.59
N VAL A 119 1.66 -3.15 4.79
CA VAL A 119 3.12 -3.05 4.78
C VAL A 119 3.59 -2.85 3.34
N TYR A 120 4.44 -1.87 3.12
CA TYR A 120 5.08 -1.63 1.83
C TYR A 120 6.53 -1.20 1.99
N TRP A 121 7.35 -1.31 0.94
CA TRP A 121 8.78 -1.03 1.02
C TRP A 121 9.14 0.24 0.28
N ARG A 122 9.99 1.08 0.87
CA ARG A 122 10.48 2.33 0.26
C ARG A 122 11.99 2.48 0.48
N PRO A 123 12.77 2.87 -0.55
CA PRO A 123 14.14 3.36 -0.33
C PRO A 123 14.11 4.55 0.63
N ALA A 124 14.78 4.39 1.78
CA ALA A 124 14.75 5.38 2.87
C ALA A 124 16.14 5.81 3.30
N LEU A 125 17.17 5.09 2.88
CA LEU A 125 18.57 5.42 3.15
C LEU A 125 19.33 5.35 1.83
N VAL A 126 19.94 6.43 1.39
CA VAL A 126 20.58 6.53 0.06
C VAL A 126 21.98 7.11 0.14
N SER A 127 22.92 6.56 -0.63
CA SER A 127 24.30 7.02 -0.65
C SER A 127 24.43 8.35 -1.38
N THR A 128 25.20 9.29 -0.83
CA THR A 128 25.45 10.60 -1.45
C THR A 128 26.34 10.54 -2.69
N ARG A 129 26.87 9.35 -3.05
CA ARG A 129 27.64 9.11 -4.27
C ARG A 129 26.81 9.26 -5.55
N LEU A 130 25.49 9.11 -5.47
CA LEU A 130 24.59 9.21 -6.62
C LEU A 130 23.75 10.50 -6.55
N PRO A 131 23.32 11.04 -7.70
CA PRO A 131 22.62 12.33 -7.77
C PRO A 131 21.12 12.16 -7.47
N TRP A 132 20.79 11.74 -6.25
CA TRP A 132 19.40 11.56 -5.82
C TRP A 132 18.60 12.86 -5.87
N ARG A 133 17.32 12.75 -6.21
CA ARG A 133 16.30 13.80 -6.16
C ARG A 133 14.93 13.18 -5.91
N TYR A 134 14.00 13.95 -5.41
CA TYR A 134 12.59 13.55 -5.39
C TYR A 134 11.89 14.00 -6.67
N VAL A 135 11.00 13.15 -7.16
CA VAL A 135 10.15 13.44 -8.33
C VAL A 135 8.70 13.15 -8.00
N GLY A 136 7.83 14.07 -8.38
CA GLY A 136 6.38 13.92 -8.27
C GLY A 136 5.73 15.07 -7.52
N VAL A 137 4.67 15.66 -8.11
CA VAL A 137 3.89 16.72 -7.45
C VAL A 137 3.16 16.26 -6.18
N LEU A 138 2.88 14.95 -6.10
CA LEU A 138 2.32 14.26 -4.94
C LEU A 138 2.66 12.76 -5.06
N HIS A 139 2.73 12.05 -3.93
CA HIS A 139 3.20 10.66 -3.86
C HIS A 139 4.61 10.54 -4.45
N GLU A 140 5.47 11.49 -4.10
CA GLU A 140 6.83 11.63 -4.56
C GLU A 140 7.69 10.41 -4.24
N TYR A 141 8.69 10.15 -5.08
CA TYR A 141 9.65 9.07 -4.89
C TYR A 141 11.07 9.56 -5.17
N VAL A 142 12.04 8.90 -4.54
CA VAL A 142 13.45 9.21 -4.73
C VAL A 142 14.01 8.44 -5.92
N GLU A 143 14.75 9.11 -6.79
CA GLU A 143 15.43 8.53 -7.95
C GLU A 143 16.77 9.20 -8.23
N CYS A 144 17.66 8.53 -8.96
CA CYS A 144 18.99 9.03 -9.29
C CYS A 144 19.29 9.08 -10.80
N GLY A 145 18.28 8.92 -11.66
CA GLY A 145 18.45 8.92 -13.13
C GLY A 145 19.19 7.72 -13.72
N GLY A 146 19.39 6.64 -12.97
CA GLY A 146 20.08 5.44 -13.43
C GLY A 146 19.87 4.23 -12.51
N PRO A 147 20.37 3.04 -12.87
CA PRO A 147 20.31 1.87 -12.02
C PRO A 147 21.18 2.06 -10.77
N PHE A 148 20.78 1.42 -9.67
CA PHE A 148 21.49 1.46 -8.41
C PHE A 148 21.33 0.13 -7.66
N SER A 149 22.25 -0.16 -6.76
CA SER A 149 22.16 -1.33 -5.89
C SER A 149 21.25 -1.07 -4.69
N LEU A 150 20.31 -1.98 -4.42
CA LEU A 150 19.30 -1.83 -3.37
C LEU A 150 19.38 -2.99 -2.36
N GLY A 151 19.68 -2.67 -1.11
CA GLY A 151 19.57 -3.57 0.03
C GLY A 151 18.30 -3.38 0.84
N THR A 152 18.13 -4.20 1.86
CA THR A 152 17.08 -4.04 2.88
C THR A 152 17.75 -3.70 4.22
N LEU A 153 17.17 -2.74 4.96
CA LEU A 153 17.58 -2.45 6.32
C LEU A 153 16.83 -3.39 7.29
N GLU A 154 17.35 -4.60 7.46
CA GLU A 154 16.71 -5.62 8.30
C GLU A 154 16.72 -5.25 9.79
N GLY A 155 15.65 -5.59 10.51
CA GLY A 155 15.51 -5.31 11.94
C GLY A 155 15.16 -3.85 12.27
N ALA A 156 14.85 -3.01 11.27
CA ALA A 156 14.32 -1.67 11.46
C ALA A 156 13.11 -1.46 10.53
N ARG A 157 12.04 -0.87 11.07
CA ARG A 157 10.80 -0.56 10.36
C ARG A 157 10.35 0.88 10.60
N MET A 158 9.64 1.45 9.63
CA MET A 158 8.93 2.71 9.81
C MET A 158 7.48 2.43 10.15
N VAL A 159 6.91 3.19 11.08
CA VAL A 159 5.50 3.11 11.43
C VAL A 159 4.85 4.47 11.20
N ILE A 160 3.84 4.49 10.33
CA ILE A 160 3.03 5.67 10.07
C ILE A 160 2.02 5.83 11.21
N LEU A 161 2.25 6.83 12.06
CA LEU A 161 1.36 7.16 13.18
C LEU A 161 0.38 8.28 12.80
N GLY A 162 0.74 9.13 11.83
CA GLY A 162 -0.09 10.24 11.38
C GLY A 162 -0.32 11.31 12.46
N GLY A 163 -1.35 12.13 12.25
CA GLY A 163 -1.66 13.24 13.14
C GLY A 163 -0.78 14.48 12.94
N GLY A 164 -0.02 14.54 11.83
CA GLY A 164 0.71 15.73 11.42
C GLY A 164 -0.18 16.92 11.02
N GLY A 165 0.44 18.07 10.77
CA GLY A 165 -0.25 19.34 10.49
C GLY A 165 -1.29 19.23 9.37
N ARG A 166 -0.97 18.48 8.32
CA ARG A 166 -1.86 18.23 7.16
C ARG A 166 -3.11 17.43 7.49
N GLN A 167 -3.08 16.53 8.49
CA GLN A 167 -4.23 15.68 8.84
C GLN A 167 -5.19 16.35 9.84
N ARG A 168 -4.72 17.30 10.64
CA ARG A 168 -5.49 17.87 11.76
C ARG A 168 -6.57 18.88 11.33
N ASN A 169 -6.37 19.54 10.20
CA ASN A 169 -7.12 20.76 9.88
C ASN A 169 -8.26 20.54 8.86
N GLU A 170 -8.54 19.30 8.44
CA GLU A 170 -9.50 19.05 7.38
C GLU A 170 -10.18 17.67 7.43
N GLY A 171 -11.42 17.60 6.93
CA GLY A 171 -12.09 16.34 6.62
C GLY A 171 -11.40 15.56 5.48
N LEU A 172 -11.38 14.23 5.60
CA LEU A 172 -10.69 13.34 4.66
C LEU A 172 -11.12 13.53 3.20
N ARG A 173 -12.40 13.82 2.95
CA ARG A 173 -12.90 14.02 1.58
C ARG A 173 -12.27 15.24 0.91
N ASP A 174 -12.25 16.38 1.59
CA ASP A 174 -11.76 17.64 1.00
C ASP A 174 -10.24 17.57 0.75
N LYS A 175 -9.51 16.84 1.60
CA LYS A 175 -8.12 16.48 1.37
C LYS A 175 -7.95 15.78 0.03
N TYR A 176 -8.70 14.70 -0.21
CA TYR A 176 -8.58 13.92 -1.43
C TYR A 176 -9.06 14.68 -2.68
N LEU A 177 -10.03 15.58 -2.56
CA LEU A 177 -10.41 16.48 -3.66
C LEU A 177 -9.25 17.41 -4.05
N ARG A 178 -8.50 17.95 -3.09
CA ARG A 178 -7.31 18.76 -3.38
C ARG A 178 -6.18 17.93 -3.96
N ASP A 179 -5.94 16.74 -3.43
CA ASP A 179 -4.93 15.82 -3.93
C ASP A 179 -5.22 15.50 -5.41
N ALA A 180 -6.49 15.22 -5.74
CA ALA A 180 -6.93 15.04 -7.12
C ALA A 180 -6.64 16.28 -7.97
N LYS A 181 -6.96 17.49 -7.48
CA LYS A 181 -6.69 18.73 -8.21
C LYS A 181 -5.20 18.95 -8.50
N ILE A 182 -4.33 18.67 -7.53
CA ILE A 182 -2.86 18.77 -7.70
C ILE A 182 -2.40 17.81 -8.81
N LEU A 183 -2.94 16.60 -8.83
CA LEU A 183 -2.58 15.57 -9.81
C LEU A 183 -3.16 15.88 -11.21
N GLU A 184 -4.35 16.46 -11.30
CA GLU A 184 -4.90 16.99 -12.55
C GLU A 184 -4.00 18.07 -13.15
N ASP A 185 -3.57 19.04 -12.33
CA ASP A 185 -2.68 20.12 -12.77
C ASP A 185 -1.28 19.57 -13.15
N GLY A 186 -0.83 18.50 -12.49
CA GLY A 186 0.36 17.74 -12.87
C GLY A 186 0.21 17.07 -14.23
N LEU A 187 -0.89 16.35 -14.46
CA LEU A 187 -1.19 15.69 -15.74
C LEU A 187 -1.44 16.67 -16.89
N ALA A 188 -1.87 17.90 -16.60
CA ALA A 188 -1.96 18.94 -17.64
C ALA A 188 -0.58 19.30 -18.21
N LYS A 189 0.48 19.18 -17.40
CA LYS A 189 1.88 19.44 -17.79
C LYS A 189 2.60 18.19 -18.28
N GLU A 190 2.29 17.05 -17.68
CA GLU A 190 2.88 15.74 -18.00
C GLU A 190 1.77 14.71 -18.31
N PRO A 191 1.12 14.76 -19.48
CA PRO A 191 -0.08 13.96 -19.78
C PRO A 191 0.11 12.45 -19.76
N ASN A 192 1.36 12.01 -19.93
CA ASN A 192 1.76 10.60 -19.97
C ASN A 192 2.36 10.13 -18.64
N ASN A 193 2.29 10.93 -17.57
CA ASN A 193 2.78 10.51 -16.26
C ASN A 193 1.82 9.49 -15.65
N GLU A 194 2.17 8.21 -15.80
CA GLU A 194 1.42 7.05 -15.32
C GLU A 194 1.12 7.12 -13.82
N ARG A 195 2.11 7.50 -13.03
CA ARG A 195 1.99 7.59 -11.57
C ARG A 195 0.96 8.65 -11.19
N TYR A 196 0.97 9.81 -11.85
CA TYR A 196 -0.03 10.84 -11.60
C TYR A 196 -1.44 10.37 -11.99
N ALA A 197 -1.58 9.66 -13.11
CA ALA A 197 -2.87 9.10 -13.53
C ALA A 197 -3.40 8.07 -12.52
N PHE A 198 -2.53 7.19 -12.01
CA PHE A 198 -2.91 6.21 -11.00
C PHE A 198 -3.36 6.87 -9.70
N TYR A 199 -2.56 7.79 -9.16
CA TYR A 199 -2.92 8.45 -7.90
C TYR A 199 -4.09 9.42 -8.05
N LEU A 200 -4.34 9.99 -9.24
CA LEU A 200 -5.53 10.80 -9.49
C LEU A 200 -6.80 9.96 -9.31
N ALA A 201 -6.80 8.74 -9.86
CA ALA A 201 -7.90 7.81 -9.71
C ALA A 201 -8.10 7.37 -8.26
N GLN A 202 -7.00 7.18 -7.51
CA GLN A 202 -7.04 6.89 -6.06
C GLN A 202 -7.66 8.06 -5.28
N SER A 203 -7.23 9.29 -5.54
CA SER A 203 -7.78 10.49 -4.90
C SER A 203 -9.26 10.66 -5.20
N TRP A 204 -9.72 10.42 -6.44
CA TRP A 204 -11.15 10.45 -6.73
C TRP A 204 -11.94 9.38 -5.99
N ARG A 205 -11.41 8.15 -5.93
CA ARG A 205 -12.06 7.07 -5.17
C ARG A 205 -12.18 7.44 -3.70
N ASP A 206 -11.10 7.93 -3.09
CA ASP A 206 -11.05 8.22 -1.67
C ASP A 206 -11.83 9.49 -1.30
N ALA A 207 -12.09 10.38 -2.27
CA ALA A 207 -13.04 11.48 -2.16
C ALA A 207 -14.52 11.05 -2.35
N GLY A 208 -14.77 9.79 -2.72
CA GLY A 208 -16.11 9.25 -3.01
C GLY A 208 -16.64 9.58 -4.42
N GLU A 209 -15.80 10.12 -5.30
CA GLU A 209 -16.16 10.49 -6.68
C GLU A 209 -15.95 9.28 -7.62
N LEU A 210 -16.74 8.22 -7.42
CA LEU A 210 -16.51 6.90 -8.03
C LEU A 210 -16.57 6.90 -9.56
N GLU A 211 -17.45 7.69 -10.18
CA GLU A 211 -17.50 7.83 -11.64
C GLU A 211 -16.20 8.40 -12.21
N LYS A 212 -15.67 9.46 -11.59
CA LYS A 212 -14.38 10.05 -11.99
C LYS A 212 -13.23 9.09 -11.72
N ALA A 213 -13.31 8.33 -10.62
CA ALA A 213 -12.32 7.32 -10.30
C ALA A 213 -12.28 6.23 -11.39
N ILE A 214 -13.44 5.72 -11.82
CA ILE A 214 -13.52 4.72 -12.91
C ILE A 214 -12.88 5.26 -14.19
N GLU A 215 -13.25 6.48 -14.61
CA GLU A 215 -12.68 7.10 -15.82
C GLU A 215 -11.15 7.24 -15.72
N ALA A 216 -10.66 7.73 -14.58
CA ALA A 216 -9.24 7.90 -14.34
C ALA A 216 -8.48 6.56 -14.27
N TYR A 217 -9.07 5.52 -13.67
CA TYR A 217 -8.50 4.17 -13.66
C TYR A 217 -8.49 3.55 -15.06
N ASP A 218 -9.56 3.69 -15.84
CA ASP A 218 -9.64 3.19 -17.21
C ASP A 218 -8.59 3.90 -18.09
N ARG A 219 -8.39 5.21 -17.91
CA ARG A 219 -7.28 5.95 -18.54
C ARG A 219 -5.94 5.39 -18.12
N ARG A 220 -5.69 5.22 -16.81
CA ARG A 220 -4.41 4.68 -16.31
C ARG A 220 -4.13 3.29 -16.87
N ALA A 221 -5.14 2.44 -16.93
CA ALA A 221 -5.00 1.08 -17.41
C ALA A 221 -4.75 0.99 -18.93
N ALA A 222 -5.12 2.02 -19.69
CA ALA A 222 -4.82 2.14 -21.11
C ALA A 222 -3.43 2.74 -21.41
N MET A 223 -2.71 3.21 -20.40
CA MET A 223 -1.33 3.67 -20.54
C MET A 223 -0.37 2.48 -20.48
N ASP A 224 0.82 2.63 -21.07
CA ASP A 224 1.93 1.72 -20.82
C ASP A 224 2.30 1.74 -19.32
N GLY A 225 3.18 0.83 -18.90
CA GLY A 225 3.70 0.87 -17.53
C GLY A 225 3.93 -0.47 -16.87
N TRP A 226 4.06 -0.41 -15.55
CA TRP A 226 4.23 -1.58 -14.72
C TRP A 226 2.89 -2.33 -14.53
N ASP A 227 2.85 -3.60 -14.95
CA ASP A 227 1.64 -4.43 -14.94
C ASP A 227 0.92 -4.50 -13.58
N HIS A 228 1.64 -4.39 -12.46
CA HIS A 228 1.01 -4.41 -11.13
C HIS A 228 0.18 -3.14 -10.86
N GLU A 229 0.59 -1.99 -11.38
CA GLU A 229 -0.17 -0.75 -11.25
C GLU A 229 -1.41 -0.77 -12.16
N THR A 230 -1.24 -1.27 -13.41
CA THR A 230 -2.35 -1.52 -14.35
C THR A 230 -3.38 -2.49 -13.78
N PHE A 231 -2.93 -3.59 -13.17
CA PHE A 231 -3.79 -4.54 -12.45
C PHE A 231 -4.58 -3.85 -11.34
N CYS A 232 -3.90 -3.06 -10.49
CA CYS A 232 -4.56 -2.33 -9.41
C CYS A 232 -5.59 -1.33 -9.94
N ALA A 233 -5.31 -0.66 -11.07
CA ALA A 233 -6.25 0.25 -11.71
C ALA A 233 -7.51 -0.48 -12.19
N HIS A 234 -7.37 -1.58 -12.93
CA HIS A 234 -8.51 -2.39 -13.37
C HIS A 234 -9.33 -2.93 -12.19
N LEU A 235 -8.67 -3.47 -11.17
CA LEU A 235 -9.35 -4.02 -9.99
C LEU A 235 -10.11 -2.94 -9.21
N ALA A 236 -9.52 -1.75 -9.05
CA ALA A 236 -10.18 -0.64 -8.39
C ALA A 236 -11.38 -0.11 -9.19
N ALA A 237 -11.27 -0.03 -10.52
CA ALA A 237 -12.39 0.32 -11.39
C ALA A 237 -13.53 -0.72 -11.31
N ALA A 238 -13.21 -2.01 -11.27
CA ALA A 238 -14.21 -3.08 -11.10
C ALA A 238 -14.98 -2.95 -9.78
N ARG A 239 -14.27 -2.70 -8.67
CA ARG A 239 -14.87 -2.49 -7.35
C ARG A 239 -15.70 -1.21 -7.28
N ALA A 240 -15.26 -0.13 -7.91
CA ALA A 240 -16.03 1.10 -8.01
C ALA A 240 -17.32 0.89 -8.82
N ALA A 241 -17.24 0.14 -9.93
CA ALA A 241 -18.41 -0.24 -10.72
C ALA A 241 -19.39 -1.12 -9.95
N GLU A 242 -18.90 -2.10 -9.17
CA GLU A 242 -19.72 -2.88 -8.21
C GLU A 242 -20.42 -1.97 -7.20
N THR A 243 -19.69 -1.00 -6.62
CA THR A 243 -20.23 -0.08 -5.61
C THR A 243 -21.33 0.83 -6.17
N LEU A 244 -21.19 1.23 -7.45
CA LEU A 244 -22.19 2.03 -8.17
C LEU A 244 -23.36 1.20 -8.73
N ASP A 245 -23.44 -0.10 -8.41
CA ASP A 245 -24.45 -1.03 -8.92
C ASP A 245 -24.56 -1.01 -10.46
N ARG A 246 -23.40 -0.96 -11.13
CA ARG A 246 -23.33 -1.01 -12.60
C ARG A 246 -23.90 -2.32 -13.14
N PRO A 247 -24.37 -2.36 -14.40
CA PRO A 247 -24.94 -3.56 -14.98
C PRO A 247 -24.05 -4.80 -14.79
N PRO A 248 -24.63 -5.96 -14.44
CA PRO A 248 -23.87 -7.18 -14.16
C PRO A 248 -22.79 -7.55 -15.19
N ALA A 249 -23.08 -7.37 -16.47
CA ALA A 249 -22.12 -7.66 -17.54
C ALA A 249 -20.87 -6.76 -17.48
N GLU A 250 -21.05 -5.47 -17.14
CA GLU A 250 -19.94 -4.52 -17.01
C GLU A 250 -19.06 -4.87 -15.81
N VAL A 251 -19.66 -5.16 -14.64
CA VAL A 251 -18.90 -5.51 -13.44
C VAL A 251 -18.07 -6.78 -13.67
N MET A 252 -18.67 -7.81 -14.27
CA MET A 252 -17.96 -9.05 -14.60
C MET A 252 -16.80 -8.81 -15.57
N ASP A 253 -17.04 -8.05 -16.65
CA ASP A 253 -16.02 -7.72 -17.65
C ASP A 253 -14.85 -6.95 -17.02
N ARG A 254 -15.12 -5.96 -16.16
CA ARG A 254 -14.07 -5.20 -15.47
C ARG A 254 -13.18 -6.08 -14.58
N TYR A 255 -13.77 -7.02 -13.82
CA TYR A 255 -12.99 -7.98 -13.04
C TYR A 255 -12.17 -8.92 -13.93
N LEU A 256 -12.72 -9.37 -15.07
CA LEU A 256 -12.00 -10.22 -16.01
C LEU A 256 -10.82 -9.48 -16.66
N ARG A 257 -10.99 -8.22 -17.06
CA ARG A 257 -9.87 -7.39 -17.55
C ARG A 257 -8.75 -7.25 -16.53
N ALA A 258 -9.08 -7.09 -15.25
CA ALA A 258 -8.08 -7.09 -14.18
C ALA A 258 -7.30 -8.42 -14.15
N HIS A 259 -7.99 -9.56 -14.24
CA HIS A 259 -7.33 -10.87 -14.28
C HIS A 259 -6.50 -11.08 -15.55
N GLU A 260 -7.01 -10.70 -16.72
CA GLU A 260 -6.32 -10.82 -18.01
C GLU A 260 -5.03 -10.00 -18.06
N CYS A 261 -5.03 -8.82 -17.43
CA CYS A 261 -3.86 -7.95 -17.31
C CYS A 261 -2.73 -8.60 -16.49
N LEU A 262 -3.05 -9.24 -15.36
CA LEU A 262 -2.04 -9.92 -14.54
C LEU A 262 -2.58 -11.25 -13.98
N PRO A 263 -2.56 -12.34 -14.78
CA PRO A 263 -3.20 -13.62 -14.41
C PRO A 263 -2.58 -14.33 -13.21
N THR A 264 -1.41 -13.86 -12.76
CA THR A 264 -0.70 -14.34 -11.57
C THR A 264 -1.22 -13.73 -10.26
N ARG A 265 -2.25 -12.87 -10.32
CA ARG A 265 -2.93 -12.28 -9.16
C ARG A 265 -4.32 -12.88 -8.98
N ALA A 266 -4.60 -13.41 -7.79
CA ALA A 266 -5.85 -14.10 -7.48
C ALA A 266 -7.02 -13.15 -7.18
N GLU A 267 -6.73 -11.91 -6.76
CA GLU A 267 -7.72 -11.00 -6.15
C GLU A 267 -8.90 -10.70 -7.07
N ALA A 268 -8.66 -10.49 -8.36
CA ALA A 268 -9.72 -10.18 -9.31
C ALA A 268 -10.71 -11.33 -9.46
N LEU A 269 -10.23 -12.56 -9.61
CA LEU A 269 -11.09 -13.75 -9.71
C LEU A 269 -11.79 -14.07 -8.40
N ALA A 270 -11.10 -13.91 -7.27
CA ALA A 270 -11.69 -14.17 -5.95
C ALA A 270 -12.79 -13.14 -5.62
N ALA A 271 -12.56 -11.86 -5.93
CA ALA A 271 -13.57 -10.82 -5.80
C ALA A 271 -14.76 -11.03 -6.75
N LEU A 272 -14.51 -11.45 -8.00
CA LEU A 272 -15.56 -11.80 -8.95
C LEU A 272 -16.39 -13.01 -8.49
N ALA A 273 -15.75 -14.02 -7.88
CA ALA A 273 -16.44 -15.17 -7.31
C ALA A 273 -17.37 -14.75 -6.16
N ARG A 274 -16.86 -13.94 -5.23
CA ARG A 274 -17.65 -13.32 -4.15
C ARG A 274 -18.84 -12.54 -4.73
N TRP A 275 -18.60 -11.70 -5.72
CA TRP A 275 -19.65 -10.91 -6.35
C TRP A 275 -20.71 -11.79 -7.01
N CYS A 276 -20.33 -12.85 -7.74
CA CYS A 276 -21.26 -13.80 -8.35
C CYS A 276 -22.14 -14.51 -7.31
N ARG A 277 -21.56 -14.84 -6.14
CA ARG A 277 -22.29 -15.42 -5.02
C ARG A 277 -23.31 -14.44 -4.44
N LEU A 278 -22.90 -13.19 -4.20
CA LEU A 278 -23.76 -12.17 -3.59
C LEU A 278 -24.83 -11.67 -4.57
N ASN A 279 -24.49 -11.53 -5.86
CA ASN A 279 -25.33 -10.91 -6.86
C ASN A 279 -26.04 -11.94 -7.77
N GLY A 280 -27.23 -12.35 -7.34
CA GLY A 280 -28.07 -13.31 -8.07
C GLY A 280 -27.71 -14.77 -7.85
N ARG A 281 -26.80 -15.07 -6.90
CA ARG A 281 -26.43 -16.44 -6.51
C ARG A 281 -26.04 -17.29 -7.72
N ARG A 282 -25.15 -16.76 -8.56
CA ARG A 282 -24.67 -17.41 -9.79
C ARG A 282 -23.65 -18.49 -9.43
N TRP A 283 -24.10 -19.52 -8.72
CA TRP A 283 -23.24 -20.54 -8.10
C TRP A 283 -22.26 -21.20 -9.07
N PRO A 284 -22.65 -21.59 -10.31
CA PRO A 284 -21.69 -22.16 -11.25
C PRO A 284 -20.53 -21.22 -11.59
N LEU A 285 -20.81 -19.93 -11.78
CA LEU A 285 -19.77 -18.93 -12.06
C LEU A 285 -18.91 -18.66 -10.82
N ALA A 286 -19.53 -18.49 -9.66
CA ALA A 286 -18.80 -18.32 -8.40
C ALA A 286 -17.84 -19.48 -8.16
N TYR A 287 -18.29 -20.71 -8.40
CA TYR A 287 -17.49 -21.92 -8.29
C TYR A 287 -16.32 -21.93 -9.28
N MET A 288 -16.58 -21.68 -10.58
CA MET A 288 -15.53 -21.67 -11.60
C MET A 288 -14.42 -20.65 -11.27
N TYR A 289 -14.79 -19.42 -10.90
CA TYR A 289 -13.81 -18.37 -10.59
C TYR A 289 -13.07 -18.63 -9.27
N ALA A 290 -13.77 -19.05 -8.21
CA ALA A 290 -13.12 -19.37 -6.94
C ALA A 290 -12.13 -20.53 -7.08
N ARG A 291 -12.50 -21.57 -7.83
CA ARG A 291 -11.64 -22.73 -8.07
C ARG A 291 -10.37 -22.36 -8.83
N GLN A 292 -10.45 -21.42 -9.77
CA GLN A 292 -9.26 -20.89 -10.43
C GLN A 292 -8.44 -19.98 -9.50
N ALA A 293 -9.08 -19.11 -8.73
CA ALA A 293 -8.39 -18.19 -7.80
C ALA A 293 -7.55 -18.93 -6.76
N VAL A 294 -8.07 -20.02 -6.17
CA VAL A 294 -7.36 -20.84 -5.15
C VAL A 294 -6.08 -21.49 -5.69
N ARG A 295 -5.93 -21.64 -7.01
CA ARG A 295 -4.74 -22.22 -7.64
C ARG A 295 -3.60 -21.22 -7.84
N ILE A 296 -3.89 -19.92 -7.70
CA ILE A 296 -2.91 -18.86 -7.91
C ILE A 296 -2.20 -18.58 -6.57
N PRO A 297 -0.88 -18.82 -6.46
CA PRO A 297 -0.15 -18.58 -5.22
C PRO A 297 0.00 -17.08 -4.96
N GLN A 298 0.18 -16.71 -3.70
CA GLN A 298 0.48 -15.32 -3.33
C GLN A 298 1.82 -14.90 -3.97
N PRO A 299 1.86 -13.75 -4.67
CA PRO A 299 3.10 -13.27 -5.25
C PRO A 299 4.06 -12.80 -4.15
N ALA A 300 5.35 -13.05 -4.33
CA ALA A 300 6.40 -12.59 -3.39
C ALA A 300 6.53 -11.06 -3.36
N HIS A 301 6.21 -10.41 -4.48
CA HIS A 301 6.29 -8.96 -4.67
C HIS A 301 5.07 -8.47 -5.45
N GLY A 302 4.65 -7.24 -5.17
CA GLY A 302 3.60 -6.58 -5.95
C GLY A 302 3.02 -5.36 -5.24
N LEU A 303 2.39 -4.48 -6.00
CA LEU A 303 1.67 -3.34 -5.47
C LEU A 303 0.35 -3.81 -4.81
N PHE A 304 0.13 -3.38 -3.57
CA PHE A 304 -1.11 -3.62 -2.80
C PHE A 304 -1.63 -5.07 -2.87
N VAL A 305 -0.78 -6.04 -2.54
CA VAL A 305 -1.18 -7.46 -2.48
C VAL A 305 -2.11 -7.67 -1.28
N GLU A 306 -3.30 -8.22 -1.53
CA GLU A 306 -4.31 -8.45 -0.50
C GLU A 306 -4.20 -9.89 0.03
N SER A 307 -3.32 -10.12 1.00
CA SER A 307 -3.01 -11.46 1.55
C SER A 307 -4.25 -12.26 1.96
N GLY A 308 -5.31 -11.59 2.46
CA GLY A 308 -6.55 -12.25 2.87
C GLY A 308 -7.20 -13.12 1.78
N TRP A 309 -7.09 -12.75 0.50
CA TRP A 309 -7.58 -13.57 -0.61
C TRP A 309 -6.85 -14.90 -0.75
N TYR A 310 -5.54 -14.90 -0.51
CA TYR A 310 -4.67 -16.08 -0.63
C TYR A 310 -4.70 -16.95 0.63
N GLU A 311 -4.88 -16.31 1.78
CA GLU A 311 -4.77 -16.98 3.07
C GLU A 311 -6.03 -17.76 3.45
N TRP A 312 -7.21 -17.25 3.10
CA TRP A 312 -8.47 -17.89 3.47
C TRP A 312 -9.64 -17.55 2.55
N ALA A 313 -9.79 -16.30 2.09
CA ALA A 313 -11.06 -15.84 1.52
C ALA A 313 -11.41 -16.51 0.19
N ALA A 314 -10.45 -16.73 -0.72
CA ALA A 314 -10.73 -17.44 -1.96
C ALA A 314 -11.12 -18.91 -1.72
N LEU A 315 -10.51 -19.55 -0.72
CA LEU A 315 -10.81 -20.93 -0.33
C LEU A 315 -12.20 -21.04 0.32
N ASP A 316 -12.61 -20.03 1.09
CA ASP A 316 -13.97 -19.94 1.63
C ASP A 316 -15.02 -19.69 0.55
N GLU A 317 -14.74 -18.84 -0.43
CA GLU A 317 -15.60 -18.67 -1.61
C GLU A 317 -15.75 -19.98 -2.40
N LEU A 318 -14.66 -20.75 -2.56
CA LEU A 318 -14.71 -22.09 -3.16
C LEU A 318 -15.55 -23.05 -2.31
N ALA A 319 -15.34 -23.08 -1.00
CA ALA A 319 -16.08 -23.98 -0.09
C ALA A 319 -17.59 -23.76 -0.18
N VAL A 320 -18.02 -22.50 -0.17
CA VAL A 320 -19.44 -22.13 -0.24
C VAL A 320 -20.01 -22.44 -1.61
N SER A 321 -19.34 -22.01 -2.69
CA SER A 321 -19.85 -22.20 -4.04
C SER A 321 -19.89 -23.67 -4.46
N ALA A 322 -18.88 -24.48 -4.09
CA ALA A 322 -18.82 -25.92 -4.30
C ALA A 322 -20.05 -26.65 -3.72
N TYR A 323 -20.45 -26.29 -2.49
CA TYR A 323 -21.65 -26.85 -1.86
C TYR A 323 -22.91 -26.61 -2.71
N TRP A 324 -23.08 -25.40 -3.22
CA TRP A 324 -24.28 -25.02 -3.97
C TRP A 324 -24.34 -25.60 -5.39
N VAL A 325 -23.21 -26.01 -5.96
CA VAL A 325 -23.16 -26.73 -7.24
C VAL A 325 -23.17 -28.26 -7.08
N GLY A 326 -23.20 -28.78 -5.86
CA GLY A 326 -23.26 -30.22 -5.57
C GLY A 326 -21.90 -30.89 -5.38
N GLU A 327 -20.80 -30.13 -5.41
CA GLU A 327 -19.43 -30.61 -5.17
C GLU A 327 -19.16 -30.68 -3.66
N TYR A 328 -19.92 -31.52 -2.96
CA TYR A 328 -19.93 -31.56 -1.50
C TYR A 328 -18.59 -32.03 -0.89
N GLU A 329 -17.87 -32.94 -1.55
CA GLU A 329 -16.55 -33.38 -1.08
C GLU A 329 -15.52 -32.26 -1.19
N GLU A 330 -15.54 -31.46 -2.26
CA GLU A 330 -14.66 -30.30 -2.40
C GLU A 330 -15.00 -29.22 -1.37
N SER A 331 -16.29 -28.98 -1.13
CA SER A 331 -16.74 -28.07 -0.07
C SER A 331 -16.23 -28.49 1.30
N LYS A 332 -16.42 -29.76 1.68
CA LYS A 332 -15.91 -30.36 2.92
C LYS A 332 -14.40 -30.16 3.06
N ASN A 333 -13.62 -30.59 2.06
CA ASN A 333 -12.15 -30.48 2.07
C ASN A 333 -11.68 -29.03 2.21
N CYS A 334 -12.37 -28.08 1.56
CA CYS A 334 -12.05 -26.66 1.71
C CYS A 334 -12.33 -26.17 3.14
N CYS A 335 -13.47 -26.55 3.74
CA CYS A 335 -13.78 -26.18 5.12
C CYS A 335 -12.79 -26.78 6.14
N GLU A 336 -12.38 -28.03 5.98
CA GLU A 336 -11.36 -28.67 6.84
C GLU A 336 -10.03 -27.90 6.75
N ARG A 337 -9.54 -27.64 5.54
CA ARG A 337 -8.33 -26.85 5.31
C ARG A 337 -8.40 -25.45 5.92
N LEU A 338 -9.55 -24.77 5.81
CA LEU A 338 -9.75 -23.45 6.43
C LEU A 338 -9.61 -23.52 7.96
N LEU A 339 -10.22 -24.52 8.59
CA LEU A 339 -10.23 -24.69 10.05
C LEU A 339 -8.85 -25.09 10.61
N GLU A 340 -8.06 -25.82 9.82
CA GLU A 340 -6.70 -26.29 10.13
C GLU A 340 -5.62 -25.23 9.86
N SER A 341 -5.86 -24.32 8.89
CA SER A 341 -4.83 -23.37 8.40
C SER A 341 -4.23 -22.44 9.45
N GLY A 342 -4.97 -22.15 10.53
CA GLY A 342 -4.63 -21.08 11.49
C GLY A 342 -4.75 -19.66 10.94
N LYS A 343 -5.15 -19.48 9.66
CA LYS A 343 -5.23 -18.18 8.98
C LYS A 343 -6.67 -17.64 8.86
N LEU A 344 -7.67 -18.48 9.12
CA LEU A 344 -9.08 -18.08 9.08
C LEU A 344 -9.39 -17.11 10.24
N PRO A 345 -9.96 -15.91 9.97
CA PRO A 345 -10.40 -14.99 11.01
C PRO A 345 -11.40 -15.62 11.97
N ALA A 346 -11.26 -15.33 13.27
CA ALA A 346 -12.05 -15.96 14.33
C ALA A 346 -13.56 -15.80 14.14
N GLU A 347 -14.00 -14.65 13.64
CA GLU A 347 -15.40 -14.33 13.34
C GLU A 347 -16.04 -15.23 12.27
N HIS A 348 -15.24 -15.88 11.42
CA HIS A 348 -15.74 -16.78 10.39
C HIS A 348 -15.71 -18.25 10.82
N ARG A 349 -15.01 -18.60 11.90
CA ARG A 349 -14.76 -20.00 12.30
C ARG A 349 -16.05 -20.80 12.54
N GLU A 350 -17.02 -20.22 13.24
CA GLU A 350 -18.30 -20.89 13.51
C GLU A 350 -19.16 -21.05 12.25
N ARG A 351 -19.11 -20.10 11.31
CA ARG A 351 -19.78 -20.24 10.01
C ARG A 351 -19.16 -21.37 9.20
N VAL A 352 -17.84 -21.47 9.17
CA VAL A 352 -17.13 -22.52 8.41
C VAL A 352 -17.39 -23.91 9.01
N LYS A 353 -17.45 -24.05 10.34
CA LYS A 353 -17.88 -25.31 10.99
C LYS A 353 -19.27 -25.75 10.55
N LYS A 354 -20.24 -24.83 10.53
CA LYS A 354 -21.59 -25.13 10.05
C LYS A 354 -21.60 -25.54 8.58
N ASN A 355 -20.80 -24.88 7.74
CA ASN A 355 -20.67 -25.28 6.33
C ASN A 355 -20.08 -26.69 6.19
N LEU A 356 -19.09 -27.04 7.00
CA LEU A 356 -18.51 -28.39 7.05
C LEU A 356 -19.57 -29.44 7.44
N GLU A 357 -20.33 -29.18 8.50
CA GLU A 357 -21.42 -30.06 8.93
C GLU A 357 -22.46 -30.28 7.82
N LEU A 358 -22.87 -29.21 7.13
CA LEU A 358 -23.81 -29.28 6.01
C LEU A 358 -23.24 -30.11 4.85
N ALA A 359 -21.97 -29.93 4.50
CA ALA A 359 -21.33 -30.72 3.45
C ALA A 359 -21.26 -32.21 3.83
N CYS A 360 -20.88 -32.52 5.08
CA CYS A 360 -20.87 -33.89 5.60
C CYS A 360 -22.27 -34.54 5.56
N GLN A 361 -23.32 -33.82 5.95
CA GLN A 361 -24.70 -34.32 5.89
C GLN A 361 -25.14 -34.70 4.45
N ARG A 362 -24.64 -34.01 3.44
CA ARG A 362 -24.94 -34.31 2.02
C ARG A 362 -24.18 -35.52 1.49
N LEU A 363 -23.04 -35.85 2.09
CA LEU A 363 -22.20 -36.99 1.73
C LEU A 363 -22.57 -38.27 2.49
N SER A 364 -23.23 -38.15 3.65
CA SER A 364 -23.78 -39.29 4.36
C SER A 364 -24.77 -40.05 3.49
N PRO A 365 -24.73 -41.40 3.44
CA PRO A 365 -25.74 -42.19 2.77
C PRO A 365 -27.12 -41.77 3.29
N LYS A 366 -28.03 -41.38 2.39
CA LYS A 366 -29.45 -41.32 2.78
C LYS A 366 -29.80 -42.72 3.24
N GLU A 367 -30.11 -42.90 4.52
CA GLU A 367 -30.81 -44.09 4.97
C GLU A 367 -32.01 -44.22 4.04
N LEU A 368 -32.04 -45.32 3.27
CA LEU A 368 -33.23 -45.76 2.57
C LEU A 368 -34.28 -46.00 3.65
N ALA A 369 -35.03 -44.96 4.00
CA ALA A 369 -36.30 -45.08 4.69
C ALA A 369 -37.29 -45.73 3.72
N GLY A 370 -37.09 -47.03 3.48
CA GLY A 370 -38.15 -47.95 3.14
C GLY A 370 -38.53 -48.67 4.43
N VAL A 371 -39.68 -48.34 4.99
CA VAL A 371 -40.96 -49.04 4.77
C VAL A 371 -42.09 -48.07 5.07
#